data_AF-A0A2M6R8B0-F1
#
_entry.id   AF-A0A2M6R8B0-F1
#
_cell.length_a   1.000
_cell.length_b   1.000
_cell.length_c   1.000
_cell.angle_alpha   90.00
_cell.angle_beta   90.00
_cell.angle_gamma   90.00
#
_symmetry.space_group_name_H-M   'P 1'
#
loop_
_entity.id
_entity.type
_entity.pdbx_description
1 polymer ?
#
loop_
_entity_poly.entity_id
_entity_poly.type
_entity_poly.pdbx_seq_one_letter_code
_entity_poly.pdbx_strand_id
1 'polypeptide(L)'
;MIKTIDVYCKNDHILFEKYRKVKSGLLLKCYIDEIRTDHCNVKTLHNSDYVMCPECSITIGIIGLVHGRPAVIINHGGTRKVRT
;
A
#
# COMPACT_ATOMS: atom_id res chain seq x y z
N MET A 1 1.22 3.34 18.85
CA MET A 1 2.60 3.76 18.55
C MET A 1 2.71 3.91 17.05
N ILE A 2 3.21 5.06 16.57
CA ILE A 2 3.47 5.27 15.15
C ILE A 2 4.73 4.48 14.79
N LYS A 3 4.66 3.65 13.75
CA LYS A 3 5.79 2.93 13.20
C LYS A 3 5.92 3.25 11.72
N THR A 4 7.16 3.29 11.25
CA THR A 4 7.48 3.40 9.84
C THR A 4 7.82 2.01 9.33
N ILE A 5 7.19 1.59 8.24
CA ILE A 5 7.39 0.27 7.64
C ILE A 5 7.62 0.39 6.14
N ASP A 6 8.33 -0.58 5.57
CA ASP A 6 8.38 -0.79 4.15
C ASP A 6 7.35 -1.86 3.75
N VAL A 7 6.67 -1.63 2.65
CA VAL A 7 5.61 -2.50 2.13
C VAL A 7 6.13 -3.18 0.87
N TYR A 8 6.09 -4.52 0.88
CA TYR A 8 6.58 -5.34 -0.21
C TYR A 8 5.44 -6.12 -0.86
N CYS A 9 5.58 -6.42 -2.15
CA CYS A 9 4.74 -7.43 -2.78
C CYS A 9 5.10 -8.83 -2.27
N LYS A 10 4.34 -9.85 -2.67
CA LYS A 10 4.64 -11.24 -2.28
C LYS A 10 5.96 -11.78 -2.87
N ASN A 11 6.46 -11.15 -3.93
CA ASN A 11 7.71 -11.50 -4.62
C ASN A 11 8.88 -10.61 -4.14
N ASP A 12 8.78 -10.00 -2.96
CA ASP A 12 9.82 -9.18 -2.32
C ASP A 12 10.25 -7.90 -3.05
N HIS A 13 9.50 -7.46 -4.08
CA HIS A 13 9.68 -6.12 -4.65
C HIS A 13 9.08 -5.06 -3.72
N ILE A 14 9.82 -3.98 -3.52
CA ILE A 14 9.38 -2.86 -2.69
C ILE A 14 8.29 -2.07 -3.41
N LEU A 15 7.22 -1.72 -2.70
CA LEU A 15 6.06 -1.00 -3.23
C LEU A 15 6.00 0.41 -2.65
N PHE A 16 6.07 0.49 -1.32
CA PHE A 16 6.00 1.75 -0.57
C PHE A 16 7.08 1.76 0.49
N GLU A 17 7.93 2.78 0.48
CA GLU A 17 8.95 2.97 1.50
C GLU A 17 8.48 3.93 2.57
N LYS A 18 8.93 3.65 3.79
CA LYS A 18 8.71 4.47 4.97
C LYS A 18 7.24 4.87 5.17
N TYR A 19 6.33 3.93 4.94
CA TYR A 19 4.91 4.13 5.18
C TYR A 19 4.63 4.29 6.68
N ARG A 20 3.92 5.36 7.04
CA ARG A 20 3.60 5.67 8.43
C ARG A 20 2.35 4.90 8.89
N LYS A 21 2.57 3.80 9.62
CA LYS A 21 1.51 2.97 10.21
C LYS A 21 1.21 3.40 11.65
N VAL A 22 0.00 3.88 11.89
CA VAL A 22 -0.41 4.45 13.20
C VAL A 22 -0.97 3.40 14.17
N LYS A 23 -1.75 2.44 13.66
CA LYS A 23 -2.40 1.39 14.46
C LYS A 23 -1.61 0.09 14.38
N SER A 24 -1.62 -0.70 15.46
CA SER A 24 -1.07 -2.08 15.46
C SER A 24 -1.94 -3.03 14.61
N GLY A 25 -1.45 -4.25 14.39
CA GLY A 25 -2.18 -5.29 13.66
C GLY A 25 -1.86 -5.35 12.17
N LEU A 26 -2.72 -6.03 11.41
CA LEU A 26 -2.52 -6.28 9.98
C LEU A 26 -2.65 -5.00 9.14
N LEU A 27 -1.81 -4.87 8.10
CA LEU A 27 -1.87 -3.75 7.16
C LEU A 27 -3.02 -3.94 6.14
N LEU A 28 -4.19 -3.36 6.42
CA LEU A 28 -5.37 -3.47 5.54
C LEU A 28 -5.44 -2.39 4.44
N LYS A 29 -4.76 -1.27 4.66
CA LYS A 29 -4.78 -0.10 3.77
C LYS A 29 -3.51 0.72 3.91
N CYS A 30 -3.12 1.37 2.82
CA CYS A 30 -2.07 2.38 2.80
C CYS A 30 -2.66 3.72 2.37
N TYR A 31 -2.74 4.68 3.28
CA TYR A 31 -3.12 6.04 2.93
C TYR A 31 -2.05 6.69 2.04
N ILE A 32 -2.46 7.28 0.90
CA ILE A 32 -1.51 7.76 -0.12
C ILE A 32 -0.62 8.89 0.41
N ASP A 33 -1.16 9.72 1.32
CA ASP A 33 -0.46 10.83 1.97
C ASP A 33 0.53 10.38 3.08
N GLU A 34 0.43 9.14 3.55
CA GLU A 34 1.34 8.56 4.55
C GLU A 34 2.48 7.74 3.89
N ILE A 35 2.53 7.66 2.55
CA ILE A 35 3.60 7.03 1.77
C ILE A 35 4.70 8.06 1.51
N ARG A 36 5.94 7.74 1.90
CA ARG A 36 7.08 8.64 1.67
C ARG A 36 7.66 8.46 0.27
N THR A 37 7.97 7.22 -0.12
CA THR A 37 8.40 6.87 -1.48
C THR A 37 7.39 5.91 -2.08
N ASP A 38 6.91 6.24 -3.27
CA ASP A 38 5.90 5.50 -4.02
C ASP A 38 6.54 4.92 -5.28
N HIS A 39 6.68 3.60 -5.33
CA HIS A 39 7.19 2.89 -6.52
C HIS A 39 6.08 2.43 -7.46
N CYS A 40 4.80 2.57 -7.05
CA CYS A 40 3.65 2.11 -7.83
C CYS A 40 2.91 3.24 -8.56
N ASN A 41 3.37 4.49 -8.42
CA ASN A 41 2.74 5.69 -8.96
C ASN A 41 1.26 5.84 -8.55
N VAL A 42 0.91 5.49 -7.32
CA VAL A 42 -0.48 5.54 -6.83
C VAL A 42 -1.08 6.94 -6.82
N LYS A 43 -0.23 7.99 -6.80
CA LYS A 43 -0.68 9.39 -6.89
C LYS A 43 -1.24 9.76 -8.26
N THR A 44 -0.94 9.00 -9.31
CA THR A 44 -1.44 9.25 -10.67
C THR A 44 -2.69 8.42 -10.99
N LEU A 45 -3.11 7.55 -10.07
CA LEU A 45 -4.25 6.65 -10.25
C LEU A 45 -5.54 7.27 -9.71
N HIS A 46 -6.65 6.91 -10.33
CA HIS A 46 -7.99 7.36 -9.98
C HIS A 46 -8.69 6.35 -9.06
N ASN A 47 -9.80 6.78 -8.46
CA ASN A 47 -10.63 5.90 -7.65
C ASN A 47 -11.07 4.67 -8.46
N SER A 48 -11.00 3.49 -7.84
CA SER A 48 -11.25 2.18 -8.45
C SER A 48 -10.17 1.66 -9.42
N ASP A 49 -9.07 2.39 -9.64
CA ASP A 49 -7.94 1.85 -10.41
C ASP A 49 -7.22 0.76 -9.62
N TYR A 50 -6.80 -0.30 -10.33
CA TYR A 50 -5.96 -1.35 -9.75
C TYR A 50 -4.54 -0.83 -9.52
N VAL A 51 -3.99 -1.15 -8.35
CA VAL A 51 -2.57 -0.92 -8.06
C VAL A 51 -1.83 -2.22 -8.35
N MET A 52 -0.87 -2.15 -9.26
CA MET A 52 -0.05 -3.28 -9.68
C MET A 52 1.39 -3.07 -9.22
N CYS A 53 2.10 -4.16 -8.92
CA CYS A 53 3.54 -4.09 -8.74
C CYS A 53 4.19 -3.74 -10.09
N PRO A 54 5.08 -2.73 -10.17
CA PRO A 54 5.72 -2.35 -11.43
C PRO A 54 6.62 -3.45 -12.00
N GLU A 55 7.18 -4.30 -11.14
CA GLU A 55 8.16 -5.33 -11.51
C GLU A 55 7.52 -6.67 -11.93
N CYS A 56 6.48 -7.12 -11.22
CA CYS A 56 5.87 -8.45 -11.46
C CYS A 56 4.40 -8.41 -11.82
N SER A 57 3.80 -7.22 -11.97
CA SER A 57 2.40 -7.02 -12.38
C SER A 57 1.35 -7.69 -11.48
N ILE A 58 1.70 -8.13 -10.27
CA ILE A 58 0.71 -8.66 -9.32
C ILE A 58 -0.15 -7.54 -8.77
N THR A 59 -1.45 -7.80 -8.61
CA THR A 59 -2.39 -6.85 -8.03
C THR A 59 -2.16 -6.68 -6.54
N ILE A 60 -1.72 -5.48 -6.16
CA ILE A 60 -1.45 -5.05 -4.79
C ILE A 60 -2.72 -4.63 -4.07
N GLY A 61 -3.68 -4.08 -4.80
CA GLY A 61 -4.89 -3.54 -4.25
C GLY A 61 -5.66 -2.70 -5.26
N ILE A 62 -6.55 -1.87 -4.74
CA ILE A 62 -7.36 -0.93 -5.52
C ILE A 62 -7.32 0.44 -4.84
N ILE A 63 -7.33 1.51 -5.63
CA ILE A 63 -7.48 2.87 -5.10
C ILE A 63 -8.91 3.05 -4.61
N GLY A 64 -9.04 3.55 -3.39
CA GLY A 64 -10.33 3.77 -2.74
C GLY A 64 -10.28 4.91 -1.73
N LEU A 65 -11.46 5.35 -1.28
CA LEU A 65 -11.58 6.24 -0.13
C LEU A 65 -11.80 5.42 1.14
N VAL A 66 -11.01 5.69 2.18
CA VAL A 66 -11.21 5.09 3.50
C VAL A 66 -11.32 6.17 4.58
N HIS A 67 -12.52 6.36 5.12
CA HIS A 67 -12.87 7.50 5.98
C HIS A 67 -12.60 8.85 5.29
N GLY A 68 -12.99 8.95 4.01
CA GLY A 68 -12.82 10.18 3.21
C GLY A 68 -11.40 10.46 2.72
N ARG A 69 -10.42 9.61 3.04
CA ARG A 69 -9.01 9.77 2.64
C ARG A 69 -8.63 8.76 1.55
N PRO A 70 -7.96 9.18 0.46
CA PRO A 70 -7.43 8.29 -0.57
C PRO A 70 -6.45 7.26 0.00
N ALA A 71 -6.64 6.00 -0.36
CA ALA A 71 -5.83 4.90 0.08
C ALA A 71 -5.75 3.78 -0.96
N VAL A 72 -4.68 3.02 -0.91
CA VAL A 72 -4.63 1.68 -1.50
C VAL A 72 -5.29 0.72 -0.53
N ILE A 73 -6.42 0.13 -0.92
CA ILE A 73 -7.06 -0.96 -0.18
C ILE A 73 -6.30 -2.24 -0.51
N ILE A 74 -5.62 -2.82 0.48
CA ILE A 74 -4.61 -3.85 0.27
C ILE A 74 -5.26 -5.20 -0.05
N ASN A 75 -4.78 -5.85 -1.11
CA ASN A 75 -5.03 -7.25 -1.41
C ASN A 75 -3.90 -8.13 -0.83
N HIS A 76 -4.21 -8.89 0.21
CA HIS A 76 -3.25 -9.78 0.86
C HIS A 76 -2.76 -10.96 0.00
N GLY A 77 -3.39 -11.21 -1.15
CA GLY A 77 -2.85 -12.13 -2.17
C GLY A 77 -1.67 -11.54 -2.95
N GLY A 78 -1.54 -10.21 -3.00
CA GLY A 78 -0.48 -9.50 -3.73
C GLY A 78 0.62 -8.90 -2.88
N THR A 79 0.35 -8.66 -1.59
CA THR A 79 1.31 -8.06 -0.64
C THR A 79 1.82 -9.05 0.39
N ARG A 80 3.07 -8.87 0.85
CA ARG A 80 3.56 -9.55 2.04
C ARG A 80 2.73 -9.13 3.26
N LYS A 81 2.40 -10.10 4.12
CA LYS A 81 1.65 -9.82 5.37
C LYS A 81 2.55 -9.02 6.32
N VAL A 82 2.17 -7.77 6.57
CA VAL A 82 2.81 -6.92 7.59
C VAL A 82 1.93 -6.85 8.83
N ARG A 83 2.47 -7.25 9.98
CA ARG A 83 1.87 -7.12 11.31
C ARG A 83 2.82 -6.34 12.21
N THR A 84 2.29 -5.36 12.94
CA THR A 84 3.08 -4.42 13.77
C THR A 84 2.51 -4.23 15.14
#